data_AF-B3XNE1-F1
#
_entry.id   AF-B3XNE1-F1
#
_cell.length_a   1.000
_cell.length_b   1.000
_cell.length_c   1.000
_cell.angle_alpha   90.00
_cell.angle_beta   90.00
_cell.angle_gamma   90.00
#
_symmetry.space_group_name_H-M   'P 1'
#
loop_
_entity.id
_entity.type
_entity.pdbx_description
1 polymer ?
#
loop_
_entity_poly.entity_id
_entity_poly.type
_entity_poly.pdbx_seq_one_letter_code
_entity_poly.pdbx_strand_id
1 'polypeptide(L)'
;MFEKLPMRLQFFAEDPTPAPDNDGAPEGTDDGNNGKSEKTFTQAELNDIVKARVNRALKNKQEEIDQAKSEATKLAKMNKDQKQEYKLQQTEKRAQDAEAELARYKMRDTAKQQLIDGGYDNPTDEDINLIVTDKAETTKERGEAFLKAYNRIKENVRQELLKGKSPRINGAPATTMTKEQIAKIKDPIKRVQAIRDNLSQYEK
;
A
#
# COMPACT_ATOMS: atom_id res chain seq x y z
N MET A 1 0.39 -17.50 -42.86
CA MET A 1 1.68 -17.03 -42.28
C MET A 1 1.97 -17.93 -41.10
N PHE A 2 2.83 -18.93 -41.26
CA PHE A 2 3.39 -19.69 -40.15
C PHE A 2 4.88 -19.38 -40.12
N GLU A 3 5.30 -18.59 -39.14
CA GLU A 3 6.71 -18.32 -38.87
C GLU A 3 7.41 -19.63 -38.50
N LYS A 4 8.41 -19.98 -39.31
CA LYS A 4 9.25 -21.16 -39.13
C LYS A 4 10.29 -20.81 -38.07
N LEU A 5 10.07 -21.22 -36.82
CA LEU A 5 11.08 -21.06 -35.76
C LEU A 5 12.38 -21.78 -36.17
N PRO A 6 13.55 -21.13 -36.12
CA PRO A 6 14.81 -21.77 -36.47
C PRO A 6 15.23 -22.76 -35.37
N MET A 7 15.15 -24.07 -35.68
CA MET A 7 15.69 -25.13 -34.82
C MET A 7 17.23 -25.07 -34.83
N ARG A 8 17.83 -24.66 -33.71
CA ARG A 8 19.29 -24.63 -33.53
C ARG A 8 19.81 -26.04 -33.24
N LEU A 9 20.05 -26.81 -34.30
CA LEU A 9 20.62 -28.17 -34.26
C LEU A 9 22.13 -28.20 -33.97
N GLN A 10 22.73 -27.08 -33.57
CA GLN A 10 24.18 -26.91 -33.37
C GLN A 10 24.70 -27.43 -32.03
N PHE A 11 23.87 -28.01 -31.16
CA PHE A 11 24.32 -28.61 -29.89
C PHE A 11 24.57 -30.12 -29.97
N PHE A 12 24.46 -30.73 -31.16
CA PHE A 12 24.65 -32.18 -31.36
C PHE A 12 25.73 -32.53 -32.38
N ALA A 13 26.53 -31.57 -32.86
CA ALA A 13 27.70 -31.84 -33.69
C ALA A 13 28.86 -30.93 -33.25
N GLU A 14 30.00 -31.57 -32.93
CA GLU A 14 31.36 -31.05 -32.73
C GLU A 14 31.76 -30.38 -31.39
N ASP A 15 32.45 -31.22 -30.58
CA ASP A 15 33.67 -31.08 -29.76
C ASP A 15 33.92 -29.89 -28.81
N PRO A 16 34.65 -30.18 -27.71
CA PRO A 16 35.94 -29.52 -27.58
C PRO A 16 37.11 -30.47 -27.28
N THR A 17 38.27 -30.01 -27.71
CA THR A 17 39.60 -30.63 -27.77
C THR A 17 40.20 -31.16 -26.45
N PRO A 18 41.25 -32.01 -26.56
CA PRO A 18 41.94 -32.68 -25.45
C PRO A 18 43.19 -31.92 -24.94
N ALA A 19 43.57 -32.14 -23.66
CA ALA A 19 44.95 -32.18 -23.08
C ALA A 19 44.90 -32.14 -21.52
N PRO A 20 45.90 -32.64 -20.75
CA PRO A 20 47.19 -33.21 -21.15
C PRO A 20 47.43 -34.66 -20.67
N ASP A 21 48.51 -35.22 -21.19
CA ASP A 21 49.09 -36.53 -20.94
C ASP A 21 49.32 -36.86 -19.46
N ASN A 22 49.01 -38.11 -19.10
CA ASN A 22 49.72 -38.79 -18.02
C ASN A 22 49.88 -40.27 -18.39
N ASP A 23 51.02 -40.54 -19.02
CA ASP A 23 51.53 -41.88 -19.29
C ASP A 23 51.77 -42.62 -17.97
N GLY A 24 50.90 -43.59 -17.70
CA GLY A 24 51.07 -44.59 -16.67
C GLY A 24 50.87 -45.98 -17.25
N ALA A 25 51.88 -46.48 -17.96
CA ALA A 25 51.99 -47.89 -18.28
C ALA A 25 51.97 -48.73 -16.98
N PRO A 26 51.42 -49.95 -17.06
CA PRO A 26 52.26 -51.07 -16.74
C PRO A 26 52.25 -52.11 -17.87
N GLU A 27 53.45 -52.48 -18.27
CA GLU A 27 53.76 -53.71 -19.00
C GLU A 27 53.16 -54.94 -18.30
N GLY A 28 52.66 -55.87 -19.11
CA GLY A 28 52.12 -57.14 -18.65
C GLY A 28 51.83 -58.09 -19.80
N THR A 29 52.91 -58.47 -20.49
CA THR A 29 53.14 -59.77 -21.14
C THR A 29 52.11 -60.31 -22.15
N ASP A 30 52.58 -60.33 -23.40
CA ASP A 30 52.19 -61.25 -24.48
C ASP A 30 52.25 -62.71 -24.00
N ASP A 31 51.15 -63.44 -24.17
CA ASP A 31 51.24 -64.87 -24.51
C ASP A 31 49.94 -65.38 -25.13
N GLY A 32 50.07 -65.92 -26.34
CA GLY A 32 49.48 -67.21 -26.67
C GLY A 32 47.97 -67.30 -26.90
N ASN A 33 47.59 -67.19 -28.17
CA ASN A 33 46.82 -68.24 -28.85
C ASN A 33 45.48 -68.67 -28.23
N ASN A 34 44.34 -68.20 -28.76
CA ASN A 34 43.18 -69.09 -28.83
C ASN A 34 42.23 -68.74 -29.98
N GLY A 35 41.93 -69.74 -30.80
CA GLY A 35 41.04 -69.65 -31.93
C GLY A 35 39.65 -69.16 -31.53
N LYS A 36 39.01 -68.42 -32.44
CA LYS A 36 37.57 -68.18 -32.43
C LYS A 36 36.85 -69.52 -32.53
N SER A 37 36.65 -70.18 -31.40
CA SER A 37 35.58 -71.16 -31.26
C SER A 37 34.28 -70.39 -31.28
N GLU A 38 33.45 -70.64 -32.29
CA GLU A 38 32.04 -70.29 -32.23
C GLU A 38 31.47 -70.96 -30.99
N LYS A 39 31.18 -70.18 -29.93
CA LYS A 39 30.57 -70.70 -28.71
C LYS A 39 29.17 -71.20 -29.07
N THR A 40 29.02 -72.51 -29.18
CA THR A 40 27.72 -73.16 -29.33
C THR A 40 27.08 -73.27 -27.94
N PHE A 41 26.03 -72.49 -27.70
CA PHE A 41 25.29 -72.55 -26.44
C PHE A 41 24.31 -73.71 -26.45
N THR A 42 24.14 -74.37 -25.31
CA THR A 42 23.04 -75.31 -25.14
C THR A 42 21.70 -74.56 -25.00
N GLN A 43 20.59 -75.19 -25.38
CA GLN A 43 19.26 -74.58 -25.29
C GLN A 43 18.91 -74.15 -23.84
N ALA A 44 19.44 -74.86 -22.84
CA ALA A 44 19.26 -74.54 -21.42
C ALA A 44 20.00 -73.25 -21.02
N GLU A 45 21.26 -73.08 -21.41
CA GLU A 45 22.04 -71.85 -21.15
C GLU A 45 21.42 -70.63 -21.84
N LEU A 46 20.91 -70.80 -23.06
CA LEU A 46 20.19 -69.73 -23.77
C LEU A 46 18.92 -69.31 -23.02
N ASN A 47 18.14 -70.27 -22.51
CA ASN A 47 16.95 -69.98 -21.73
C ASN A 47 17.26 -69.21 -20.44
N ASP A 48 18.36 -69.55 -19.76
CA ASP A 48 18.77 -68.84 -18.55
C ASP A 48 19.27 -67.43 -18.83
N ILE A 49 20.03 -67.23 -19.92
CA ILE A 49 20.44 -65.90 -20.38
C ILE A 49 19.22 -65.05 -20.76
N VAL A 50 18.24 -65.63 -21.44
CA VAL A 50 16.99 -64.92 -21.82
C VAL A 50 16.19 -64.56 -20.57
N LYS A 51 16.01 -65.49 -19.61
CA LYS A 51 15.34 -65.19 -18.34
C LYS A 51 16.06 -64.09 -17.56
N ALA A 52 17.38 -64.15 -17.46
CA ALA A 52 18.18 -63.12 -16.78
C ALA A 52 18.02 -61.75 -17.47
N ARG A 53 18.01 -61.73 -18.81
CA ARG A 53 17.80 -60.51 -19.60
C ARG A 53 16.39 -59.95 -19.43
N VAL A 54 15.36 -60.80 -19.45
CA VAL A 54 13.96 -60.39 -19.22
C VAL A 54 13.78 -59.87 -17.80
N ASN A 55 14.32 -60.55 -16.79
CA ASN A 55 14.25 -60.09 -15.41
C ASN A 55 14.96 -58.75 -15.20
N ARG A 56 16.12 -58.55 -15.85
CA ARG A 56 16.82 -57.26 -15.83
C ARG A 56 16.00 -56.17 -16.52
N ALA A 57 15.42 -56.45 -17.69
CA ALA A 57 14.56 -55.51 -18.40
C ALA A 57 13.31 -55.15 -17.60
N LEU A 58 12.69 -56.11 -16.89
CA LEU A 58 11.54 -55.88 -16.02
C LEU A 58 11.92 -55.02 -14.81
N LYS A 59 13.07 -55.28 -14.17
CA LYS A 59 13.57 -54.46 -13.06
C LYS A 59 13.83 -53.02 -13.50
N ASN A 60 14.56 -52.84 -14.61
CA ASN A 60 14.85 -51.51 -15.15
C ASN A 60 13.55 -50.75 -15.49
N LYS A 61 12.58 -51.42 -16.11
CA LYS A 61 11.28 -50.81 -16.43
C LYS A 61 10.48 -50.45 -15.17
N GLN A 62 10.55 -51.26 -14.13
CA GLN A 62 9.90 -50.98 -12.86
C GLN A 62 10.54 -49.76 -12.17
N GLU A 63 11.88 -49.67 -12.18
CA GLU A 63 12.63 -48.53 -11.66
C GLU A 63 12.30 -47.23 -12.41
N GLU A 64 12.20 -47.27 -13.75
CA GLU A 64 11.77 -46.12 -14.57
C GLU A 64 10.35 -45.67 -14.22
N ILE A 65 9.42 -46.61 -14.03
CA ILE A 65 8.04 -46.32 -13.65
C ILE A 65 7.99 -45.67 -12.26
N ASP A 66 8.77 -46.18 -11.31
CA ASP A 66 8.78 -45.67 -9.94
C ASP A 66 9.49 -44.31 -9.85
N GLN A 67 10.54 -44.08 -10.64
CA GLN A 67 11.15 -42.75 -10.81
C GLN A 67 10.15 -41.75 -11.39
N ALA A 68 9.48 -42.11 -12.49
CA ALA A 68 8.46 -41.25 -13.12
C ALA A 68 7.30 -40.93 -12.16
N LYS A 69 6.86 -41.89 -11.33
CA LYS A 69 5.86 -41.64 -10.28
C LYS A 69 6.40 -40.71 -9.20
N SER A 70 7.65 -40.88 -8.77
CA SER A 70 8.27 -40.04 -7.74
C SER A 70 8.42 -38.59 -8.21
N GLU A 71 8.78 -38.38 -9.48
CA GLU A 71 8.90 -37.06 -10.08
C GLU A 71 7.53 -36.41 -10.27
N ALA A 72 6.54 -37.16 -10.80
CA ALA A 72 5.18 -36.67 -10.96
C ALA A 72 4.55 -36.30 -9.60
N THR A 73 4.76 -37.10 -8.56
CA THR A 73 4.27 -36.80 -7.21
C THR A 73 4.98 -35.61 -6.58
N LYS A 74 6.30 -35.47 -6.79
CA LYS A 74 7.07 -34.29 -6.35
C LYS A 74 6.60 -33.01 -7.05
N LEU A 75 6.39 -33.06 -8.37
CA LEU A 75 5.85 -31.95 -9.16
C LEU A 75 4.42 -31.59 -8.72
N ALA A 76 3.56 -32.58 -8.53
CA ALA A 76 2.20 -32.37 -8.06
C ALA A 76 2.14 -31.80 -6.64
N LYS A 77 3.04 -32.25 -5.76
CA LYS A 77 3.18 -31.74 -4.39
C LYS A 77 3.67 -30.29 -4.40
N MET A 78 4.73 -29.97 -5.14
CA MET A 78 5.20 -28.57 -5.27
C MET A 78 4.10 -27.64 -5.78
N ASN A 79 3.30 -28.06 -6.77
CA ASN A 79 2.20 -27.24 -7.29
C ASN A 79 1.08 -27.03 -6.24
N LYS A 80 0.78 -28.05 -5.42
CA LYS A 80 -0.19 -27.94 -4.33
C LYS A 80 0.32 -27.05 -3.20
N ASP A 81 1.57 -27.22 -2.79
CA ASP A 81 2.19 -26.45 -1.71
C ASP A 81 2.29 -24.97 -2.08
N GLN A 82 2.72 -24.63 -3.31
CA GLN A 82 2.72 -23.25 -3.82
C GLN A 82 1.32 -22.61 -3.84
N LYS A 83 0.30 -23.37 -4.25
CA LYS A 83 -1.10 -22.90 -4.22
C LYS A 83 -1.60 -22.71 -2.79
N GLN A 84 -1.18 -23.55 -1.86
CA GLN A 84 -1.53 -23.42 -0.44
C GLN A 84 -0.83 -22.22 0.18
N GLU A 85 0.47 -22.04 -0.03
CA GLU A 85 1.21 -20.86 0.44
C GLU A 85 0.61 -19.56 -0.11
N TYR A 86 0.28 -19.51 -1.41
CA TYR A 86 -0.39 -18.33 -1.97
C TYR A 86 -1.73 -18.03 -1.30
N LYS A 87 -2.53 -19.07 -1.03
CA LYS A 87 -3.80 -18.92 -0.32
C LYS A 87 -3.57 -18.44 1.12
N LEU A 88 -2.59 -19.02 1.81
CA LEU A 88 -2.22 -18.66 3.18
C LEU A 88 -1.75 -17.21 3.25
N GLN A 89 -0.81 -16.80 2.39
CA GLN A 89 -0.36 -15.41 2.30
C GLN A 89 -1.50 -14.46 1.99
N GLN A 90 -2.42 -14.84 1.10
CA GLN A 90 -3.57 -13.99 0.81
C GLN A 90 -4.55 -13.91 1.98
N THR A 91 -4.76 -15.00 2.73
CA THR A 91 -5.58 -14.96 3.95
C THR A 91 -4.92 -14.17 5.07
N GLU A 92 -3.62 -14.31 5.27
CA GLU A 92 -2.84 -13.53 6.24
C GLU A 92 -2.88 -12.05 5.91
N LYS A 93 -2.68 -11.69 4.64
CA LYS A 93 -2.80 -10.30 4.20
C LYS A 93 -4.19 -9.74 4.46
N ARG A 94 -5.26 -10.49 4.14
CA ARG A 94 -6.64 -10.06 4.46
C ARG A 94 -6.87 -9.91 5.96
N ALA A 95 -6.30 -10.80 6.78
CA ALA A 95 -6.40 -10.70 8.23
C ALA A 95 -5.68 -9.45 8.74
N GLN A 96 -4.46 -9.19 8.28
CA GLN A 96 -3.70 -7.99 8.61
C GLN A 96 -4.40 -6.70 8.17
N ASP A 97 -4.93 -6.67 6.95
CA ASP A 97 -5.68 -5.53 6.43
C ASP A 97 -6.94 -5.27 7.28
N ALA A 98 -7.68 -6.33 7.66
CA ALA A 98 -8.86 -6.22 8.52
C ALA A 98 -8.50 -5.77 9.95
N GLU A 99 -7.42 -6.28 10.53
CA GLU A 99 -6.92 -5.85 11.84
C GLU A 99 -6.48 -4.38 11.81
N ALA A 100 -5.80 -3.95 10.75
CA ALA A 100 -5.40 -2.56 10.55
C ALA A 100 -6.61 -1.63 10.39
N GLU A 101 -7.63 -2.06 9.65
CA GLU A 101 -8.89 -1.30 9.49
C GLU A 101 -9.60 -1.15 10.84
N LEU A 102 -9.72 -2.24 11.61
CA LEU A 102 -10.34 -2.22 12.93
C LEU A 102 -9.57 -1.36 13.93
N ALA A 103 -8.23 -1.41 13.90
CA ALA A 103 -7.39 -0.53 14.69
C ALA A 103 -7.63 0.95 14.33
N ARG A 104 -7.72 1.27 13.04
CA ARG A 104 -8.07 2.62 12.57
C ARG A 104 -9.46 3.05 13.04
N TYR A 105 -10.48 2.20 12.97
CA TYR A 105 -11.81 2.54 13.50
C TYR A 105 -11.79 2.87 14.99
N LYS A 106 -11.11 2.04 15.81
CA LYS A 106 -10.98 2.31 17.25
C LYS A 106 -10.26 3.63 17.52
N MET A 107 -9.22 3.96 16.75
CA MET A 107 -8.53 5.24 16.84
C MET A 107 -9.45 6.40 16.43
N ARG A 108 -10.27 6.24 15.38
CA ARG A 108 -11.28 7.23 14.97
C ARG A 108 -12.29 7.50 16.08
N ASP A 109 -12.81 6.46 16.71
CA ASP A 109 -13.75 6.61 17.82
C ASP A 109 -13.11 7.32 19.02
N THR A 110 -11.87 6.97 19.35
CA THR A 110 -11.12 7.62 20.43
C THR A 110 -10.87 9.10 20.12
N ALA A 111 -10.44 9.42 18.89
CA ALA A 111 -10.23 10.78 18.45
C ALA A 111 -11.53 11.60 18.45
N LYS A 112 -12.64 10.99 18.03
CA LYS A 112 -13.97 11.60 18.07
C LYS A 112 -14.36 11.97 19.51
N GLN A 113 -14.19 11.05 20.45
CA GLN A 113 -14.47 11.33 21.86
C GLN A 113 -13.56 12.45 22.40
N GLN A 114 -12.27 12.41 22.09
CA GLN A 114 -11.34 13.47 22.50
C GLN A 114 -11.73 14.85 21.96
N LEU A 115 -12.26 14.93 20.74
CA LEU A 115 -12.76 16.20 20.17
C LEU A 115 -14.01 16.70 20.88
N ILE A 116 -14.95 15.81 21.16
CA ILE A 116 -16.18 16.13 21.90
C ILE A 116 -15.82 16.62 23.31
N ASP A 117 -14.96 15.90 24.02
CA ASP A 117 -14.47 16.28 25.36
C ASP A 117 -13.74 17.64 25.32
N GLY A 118 -13.09 17.96 24.20
CA GLY A 118 -12.44 19.24 23.94
C GLY A 118 -13.38 20.40 23.59
N GLY A 119 -14.69 20.17 23.54
CA GLY A 119 -15.72 21.18 23.25
C GLY A 119 -16.00 21.39 21.76
N TYR A 120 -15.60 20.46 20.89
CA TYR A 120 -16.04 20.40 19.49
C TYR A 120 -17.26 19.48 19.39
N ASP A 121 -18.42 20.06 19.64
CA ASP A 121 -19.70 19.37 19.61
C ASP A 121 -20.06 19.00 18.16
N ASN A 122 -20.27 17.70 17.91
CA ASN A 122 -20.58 17.09 16.60
C ASN A 122 -19.44 17.06 15.56
N PRO A 123 -18.35 16.31 15.81
CA PRO A 123 -17.31 16.09 14.79
C PRO A 123 -17.86 15.32 13.59
N THR A 124 -17.57 15.81 12.38
CA THR A 124 -17.87 15.08 11.14
C THR A 124 -16.80 14.01 10.87
N ASP A 125 -17.12 13.05 10.01
CA ASP A 125 -16.15 12.03 9.62
C ASP A 125 -14.93 12.62 8.90
N GLU A 126 -15.10 13.71 8.16
CA GLU A 126 -14.01 14.43 7.50
C GLU A 126 -13.05 15.06 8.52
N ASP A 127 -13.58 15.68 9.58
CA ASP A 127 -12.78 16.26 10.66
C ASP A 127 -11.95 15.18 11.36
N ILE A 128 -12.56 14.04 11.67
CA ILE A 128 -11.90 12.92 12.33
C ILE A 128 -10.82 12.32 11.43
N ASN A 129 -11.10 12.15 10.13
CA ASN A 129 -10.15 11.59 9.17
C ASN A 129 -8.91 12.48 8.96
N LEU A 130 -9.03 13.80 9.12
CA LEU A 130 -7.89 14.72 9.05
C LEU A 130 -6.91 14.52 10.23
N ILE A 131 -7.45 14.15 11.38
CA ILE A 131 -6.71 14.04 12.64
C ILE A 131 -6.10 12.64 12.81
N VAL A 132 -6.85 11.60 12.42
CA VAL A 132 -6.46 10.20 12.64
C VAL A 132 -5.32 9.77 11.73
N THR A 133 -4.32 9.16 12.34
CA THR A 133 -3.11 8.64 11.69
C THR A 133 -2.84 7.21 12.12
N ASP A 134 -1.88 6.55 11.49
CA ASP A 134 -1.51 5.16 11.83
C ASP A 134 -0.92 5.01 13.24
N LYS A 135 -0.54 6.12 13.90
CA LYS A 135 0.01 6.13 15.26
C LYS A 135 -0.92 6.88 16.21
N ALA A 136 -1.09 6.34 17.41
CA ALA A 136 -1.95 6.93 18.44
C ALA A 136 -1.43 8.31 18.91
N GLU A 137 -0.13 8.42 19.19
CA GLU A 137 0.50 9.67 19.66
C GLU A 137 0.30 10.83 18.67
N THR A 138 0.55 10.59 17.38
CA THR A 138 0.38 11.62 16.35
C THR A 138 -1.09 11.99 16.15
N THR A 139 -2.01 11.05 16.37
CA THR A 139 -3.45 11.34 16.34
C THR A 139 -3.85 12.25 17.50
N LYS A 140 -3.32 12.01 18.70
CA LYS A 140 -3.56 12.85 19.88
C LYS A 140 -3.00 14.26 19.71
N GLU A 141 -1.75 14.39 19.28
CA GLU A 141 -1.10 15.68 19.02
C GLU A 141 -1.87 16.51 17.98
N ARG A 142 -2.32 15.86 16.90
CA ARG A 142 -3.14 16.51 15.86
C ARG A 142 -4.50 16.93 16.41
N GLY A 143 -5.14 16.09 17.23
CA GLY A 143 -6.41 16.41 17.86
C GLY A 143 -6.29 17.62 18.79
N GLU A 144 -5.24 17.68 19.61
CA GLU A 144 -4.97 18.83 20.48
C GLU A 144 -4.67 20.11 19.69
N ALA A 145 -3.88 20.01 18.62
CA ALA A 145 -3.58 21.14 17.74
C ALA A 145 -4.85 21.67 17.05
N PHE A 146 -5.72 20.76 16.59
CA PHE A 146 -7.01 21.10 16.01
C PHE A 146 -7.91 21.82 17.03
N LEU A 147 -8.05 21.27 18.25
CA LEU A 147 -8.84 21.89 19.32
C LEU A 147 -8.34 23.28 19.69
N LYS A 148 -7.01 23.49 19.74
CA LYS A 148 -6.42 24.81 19.97
C LYS A 148 -6.81 25.79 18.86
N ALA A 149 -6.76 25.36 17.60
CA ALA A 149 -7.16 26.19 16.47
C ALA A 149 -8.66 26.51 16.50
N TYR A 150 -9.50 25.51 16.78
CA TYR A 150 -10.95 25.67 16.92
C TYR A 150 -11.30 26.69 18.01
N ASN A 151 -10.73 26.54 19.21
CA ASN A 151 -10.99 27.45 20.33
C ASN A 151 -10.52 28.87 20.03
N ARG A 152 -9.38 29.04 19.35
CA ARG A 152 -8.91 30.36 18.90
C ARG A 152 -9.89 31.02 17.93
N ILE A 153 -10.43 30.26 16.96
CA ILE A 153 -11.42 30.79 16.01
C ILE A 153 -12.71 31.14 16.74
N LYS A 154 -13.21 30.25 17.61
CA LYS A 154 -14.42 30.46 18.41
C LYS A 154 -14.32 31.74 19.25
N GLU A 155 -13.19 31.96 19.91
CA GLU A 155 -12.96 33.18 20.69
C GLU A 155 -12.88 34.43 19.81
N ASN A 156 -12.16 34.38 18.68
CA ASN A 156 -12.10 35.50 17.74
C ASN A 156 -13.49 35.89 17.23
N VAL A 157 -14.30 34.91 16.80
CA VAL A 157 -15.68 35.13 16.35
C VAL A 157 -16.54 35.70 17.48
N ARG A 158 -16.41 35.17 18.70
CA ARG A 158 -17.09 35.71 19.89
C ARG A 158 -16.73 37.19 20.11
N GLN A 159 -15.44 37.54 20.03
CA GLN A 159 -14.97 38.91 20.18
C GLN A 159 -15.49 39.83 19.06
N GLU A 160 -15.53 39.35 17.81
CA GLU A 160 -16.11 40.10 16.70
C GLU A 160 -17.61 40.34 16.86
N LEU A 161 -18.37 39.34 17.31
CA LEU A 161 -19.79 39.48 17.59
C LEU A 161 -20.06 40.41 18.78
N LEU A 162 -19.24 40.32 19.84
CA LEU A 162 -19.34 41.19 21.03
C LEU A 162 -18.97 42.64 20.74
N LYS A 163 -18.01 42.89 19.83
CA LYS A 163 -17.72 44.25 19.35
C LYS A 163 -18.97 44.88 18.74
N GLY A 164 -19.82 44.07 18.11
CA GLY A 164 -21.09 44.48 17.51
C GLY A 164 -20.91 45.53 16.41
N LYS A 165 -21.96 45.75 15.62
CA LYS A 165 -22.07 47.03 14.91
C LYS A 165 -22.69 47.97 15.91
N SER A 166 -21.89 48.74 16.64
CA SER A 166 -22.40 49.93 17.33
C SER A 166 -23.29 50.66 16.33
N PRO A 167 -24.55 50.98 16.67
CA PRO A 167 -25.39 51.77 15.79
C PRO A 167 -24.55 52.94 15.32
N ARG A 168 -24.40 53.11 13.99
CA ARG A 168 -23.89 54.38 13.47
C ARG A 168 -24.91 55.40 13.89
N ILE A 169 -24.67 56.00 15.06
CA ILE A 169 -25.24 57.27 15.40
C ILE A 169 -24.73 58.16 14.27
N ASN A 170 -25.60 58.38 13.28
CA ASN A 170 -25.47 59.49 12.34
C ASN A 170 -25.63 60.83 13.09
N GLY A 171 -25.55 60.84 14.42
CA GLY A 171 -24.98 61.95 15.15
C GLY A 171 -23.48 62.03 14.85
N ALA A 172 -23.15 62.63 13.71
CA ALA A 172 -22.20 63.72 13.81
C ALA A 172 -22.61 64.53 15.06
N PRO A 173 -21.69 64.96 15.96
CA PRO A 173 -22.08 65.93 16.97
C PRO A 173 -22.86 66.98 16.19
N ALA A 174 -24.15 67.18 16.51
CA ALA A 174 -24.90 68.25 15.89
C ALA A 174 -23.96 69.42 16.04
N THR A 175 -23.41 69.92 14.92
CA THR A 175 -22.42 71.00 14.97
C THR A 175 -23.22 72.13 15.55
N THR A 176 -23.17 72.28 16.88
CA THR A 176 -24.08 73.12 17.61
C THR A 176 -23.71 74.51 17.19
N MET A 177 -24.45 75.05 16.22
CA MET A 177 -24.15 76.35 15.67
C MET A 177 -24.52 77.35 16.74
N THR A 178 -23.59 78.23 17.09
CA THR A 178 -23.87 79.33 18.01
C THR A 178 -24.95 80.24 17.42
N LYS A 179 -25.68 80.98 18.26
CA LYS A 179 -26.72 81.93 17.81
C LYS A 179 -26.23 82.86 16.69
N GLU A 180 -24.98 83.32 16.80
CA GLU A 180 -24.37 84.20 15.80
C GLU A 180 -24.13 83.53 14.45
N GLN A 181 -23.71 82.26 14.47
CA GLN A 181 -23.51 81.48 13.25
C GLN A 181 -24.84 81.17 12.56
N ILE A 182 -25.90 80.94 13.34
CA ILE A 182 -27.26 80.74 12.82
C ILE A 182 -27.82 82.04 12.24
N ALA A 183 -27.62 83.18 12.92
CA ALA A 183 -28.08 84.48 12.43
C ALA A 183 -27.41 84.91 11.11
N LYS A 184 -26.17 84.48 10.86
CA LYS A 184 -25.43 84.73 9.61
C LYS A 184 -25.98 83.93 8.40
N ILE A 185 -26.89 82.98 8.60
CA ILE A 185 -27.51 82.23 7.50
C ILE A 185 -28.46 83.15 6.71
N LYS A 186 -28.06 83.50 5.48
CA LYS A 186 -28.83 84.41 4.60
C LYS A 186 -30.23 83.87 4.26
N ASP A 187 -30.34 82.58 4.00
CA ASP A 187 -31.60 81.93 3.62
C ASP A 187 -32.54 81.76 4.83
N PRO A 188 -33.75 82.35 4.82
CA PRO A 188 -34.65 82.33 5.96
C PRO A 188 -35.18 80.93 6.31
N ILE A 189 -35.40 80.06 5.31
CA ILE A 189 -35.94 78.71 5.56
C ILE A 189 -34.86 77.85 6.22
N LYS A 190 -33.64 77.91 5.70
CA LYS A 190 -32.49 77.20 6.28
C LYS A 190 -32.13 77.73 7.66
N ARG A 191 -32.33 79.03 7.92
CA ARG A 191 -32.15 79.63 9.24
C ARG A 191 -33.14 79.06 10.26
N VAL A 192 -34.43 78.96 9.90
CA VAL A 192 -35.45 78.38 10.79
C VAL A 192 -35.20 76.89 11.05
N GLN A 193 -34.76 76.14 10.04
CA GLN A 193 -34.32 74.75 10.23
C GLN A 193 -33.13 74.67 11.20
N ALA A 194 -32.10 75.49 11.00
CA ALA A 194 -30.95 75.54 11.91
C ALA A 194 -31.32 75.97 13.35
N ILE A 195 -32.31 76.85 13.53
CA ILE A 195 -32.84 77.20 14.86
C ILE A 195 -33.55 76.00 15.50
N ARG A 196 -34.39 75.28 14.74
CA ARG A 196 -35.09 74.08 15.21
C ARG A 196 -34.11 72.98 15.63
N ASP A 197 -33.06 72.78 14.84
CA ASP A 197 -32.07 71.74 15.07
C ASP A 197 -31.08 72.11 16.21
N ASN A 198 -30.99 73.40 16.57
CA ASN A 198 -30.15 73.94 17.64
C ASN A 198 -30.98 74.69 18.69
N LEU A 199 -32.18 74.19 19.01
CA LEU A 199 -33.15 74.86 19.89
C LEU A 199 -32.59 75.16 21.28
N SER A 200 -31.72 74.27 21.79
CA SER A 200 -31.02 74.42 23.07
C SER A 200 -30.18 75.69 23.19
N GLN A 201 -29.79 76.31 22.07
CA GLN A 201 -29.13 77.60 22.10
C GLN A 201 -30.13 78.71 22.47
N TYR A 202 -31.38 78.62 22.03
CA TYR A 202 -32.41 79.67 22.16
C TYR A 202 -33.32 79.55 23.37
N GLU A 203 -33.26 78.41 24.07
CA GLU A 203 -33.86 78.26 25.39
C GLU A 203 -33.09 79.13 26.40
N LYS A 204 -33.82 79.82 27.29
CA LYS A 204 -33.27 80.75 28.30
C LYS A 204 -33.02 80.02 29.60
#